data_AF-A0AAW7DTH0-F1
#
_entry.id   AF-A0AAW7DTH0-F1
#
_cell.length_a   1.000
_cell.length_b   1.000
_cell.length_c   1.000
_cell.angle_alpha   90.00
_cell.angle_beta   90.00
_cell.angle_gamma   90.00
#
_symmetry.space_group_name_H-M   'P 1'
#
loop_
_entity.id
_entity.type
_entity.pdbx_description
1 polymer ?
#
loop_
_entity_poly.entity_id
_entity_poly.type
_entity_poly.pdbx_seq_one_letter_code
_entity_poly.pdbx_strand_id
1 'polypeptide(L)'
;MNKKPAARELFAVERRADGTYRFAGSTLISQSGDLEMQVTGGEVYAIAVDDFGILYQAGLDLEVGQTVRPTHFQGWLYVCTEPGKLPTDEPEWWPEIGDNPARSVGTARLQATRYYQPIAHGPIHYELI
;
A
#
# COMPACT_ATOMS: atom_id res chain seq x y z
N MET A 1 -7.26 12.13 15.12
CA MET A 1 -6.22 11.74 14.14
C MET A 1 -6.88 11.77 12.77
N ASN A 2 -6.63 12.81 11.96
CA ASN A 2 -7.20 12.90 10.61
C ASN A 2 -6.60 11.77 9.76
N LYS A 3 -7.41 10.77 9.41
CA LYS A 3 -7.02 9.77 8.40
C LYS A 3 -6.99 10.49 7.05
N LYS A 4 -5.82 10.76 6.50
CA LYS A 4 -5.71 11.11 5.08
C LYS A 4 -6.19 9.90 4.26
N PRO A 5 -7.01 10.09 3.21
CA PRO A 5 -7.37 9.00 2.31
C PRO A 5 -6.09 8.38 1.74
N ALA A 6 -5.96 7.06 1.80
CA ALA A 6 -4.86 6.31 1.21
C ALA A 6 -5.45 5.29 0.24
N ALA A 7 -4.92 5.24 -0.98
CA ALA A 7 -5.33 4.26 -1.99
C ALA A 7 -4.94 2.85 -1.51
N ARG A 8 -5.98 2.08 -1.17
CA ARG A 8 -6.08 0.67 -0.79
C ARG A 8 -6.02 -0.30 -1.96
N GLU A 9 -5.09 -1.24 -2.06
CA GLU A 9 -5.39 -2.43 -2.88
C GLU A 9 -6.28 -3.36 -2.06
N LEU A 10 -7.49 -3.63 -2.56
CA LEU A 10 -8.46 -4.53 -1.94
C LEU A 10 -8.51 -5.84 -2.74
N PHE A 11 -8.35 -6.96 -2.05
CA PHE A 11 -8.54 -8.30 -2.60
C PHE A 11 -9.75 -8.96 -1.99
N ALA A 12 -10.45 -9.76 -2.78
CA ALA A 12 -11.45 -10.69 -2.30
C ALA A 12 -10.97 -12.13 -2.45
N VAL A 13 -11.19 -12.92 -1.41
CA VAL A 13 -10.93 -14.35 -1.37
C VAL A 13 -12.25 -15.06 -1.03
N GLU A 14 -12.66 -16.00 -1.87
CA GLU A 14 -13.82 -16.85 -1.60
C GLU A 14 -13.38 -18.16 -0.97
N ARG A 15 -14.03 -18.54 0.13
CA ARG A 15 -13.98 -19.88 0.70
C ARG A 15 -15.14 -20.70 0.14
N ARG A 16 -14.82 -21.76 -0.60
CA ARG A 16 -15.80 -22.67 -1.19
C ARG A 16 -16.38 -23.64 -0.16
N ALA A 17 -17.47 -24.32 -0.53
CA ALA A 17 -18.12 -25.33 0.30
C ALA A 17 -17.20 -26.51 0.67
N ASP A 18 -16.20 -26.82 -0.16
CA ASP A 18 -15.19 -27.85 0.10
C ASP A 18 -14.07 -27.40 1.06
N GLY A 19 -14.13 -26.15 1.54
CA GLY A 19 -13.14 -25.56 2.45
C GLY A 19 -11.91 -24.98 1.75
N THR A 20 -11.81 -25.08 0.43
CA THR A 20 -10.71 -24.46 -0.35
C THR A 20 -10.94 -22.96 -0.52
N TYR A 21 -9.84 -22.21 -0.63
CA TYR A 21 -9.86 -20.77 -0.88
C TYR A 21 -9.45 -20.47 -2.31
N ARG A 22 -10.02 -19.42 -2.89
CA ARG A 22 -9.61 -18.90 -4.19
C ARG A 22 -9.65 -17.38 -4.22
N PHE A 23 -8.85 -16.81 -5.10
CA PHE A 23 -8.98 -15.41 -5.46
C PHE A 23 -10.30 -15.16 -6.19
N ALA A 24 -11.04 -14.13 -5.77
CA ALA A 24 -12.33 -13.75 -6.34
C ALA A 24 -12.28 -12.43 -7.11
N GLY A 25 -11.36 -11.52 -6.79
CA GLY A 25 -11.20 -10.24 -7.49
C GLY A 25 -10.33 -9.26 -6.72
N SER A 26 -9.91 -8.18 -7.38
CA SER A 26 -9.22 -7.06 -6.74
C SER A 26 -9.55 -5.72 -7.36
N THR A 27 -9.36 -4.65 -6.59
CA THR A 27 -9.52 -3.27 -7.04
C THR A 27 -8.72 -2.31 -6.17
N LEU A 28 -8.42 -1.11 -6.69
CA LEU A 28 -7.78 -0.03 -5.95
C LEU A 28 -8.86 0.94 -5.42
N ILE A 29 -8.97 1.10 -4.09
CA ILE A 29 -9.97 1.96 -3.45
C ILE A 29 -9.28 3.06 -2.64
N SER A 30 -9.52 4.33 -3.01
CA SER A 30 -9.03 5.48 -2.25
C SER A 30 -10.02 6.01 -1.20
N GLN A 31 -11.31 5.72 -1.35
CA GLN A 31 -12.37 6.11 -0.42
C GLN A 31 -13.44 5.00 -0.29
N SER A 32 -14.51 5.11 -1.06
CA SER A 32 -15.54 4.09 -1.28
C SER A 32 -15.47 3.61 -2.72
N GLY A 33 -15.74 2.34 -2.96
CA GLY A 33 -15.79 1.80 -4.30
C GLY A 33 -16.43 0.42 -4.29
N ASP A 34 -16.91 0.02 -5.46
CA ASP A 34 -17.40 -1.33 -5.71
C ASP A 34 -16.22 -2.22 -6.10
N LEU A 35 -16.28 -3.47 -5.66
CA LEU A 35 -15.37 -4.52 -6.08
C LEU A 35 -16.16 -5.54 -6.89
N GLU A 36 -15.85 -5.64 -8.18
CA GLU A 36 -16.33 -6.73 -9.01
C GLU A 36 -15.58 -8.02 -8.68
N MET A 37 -16.33 -9.12 -8.54
CA MET A 37 -15.79 -10.40 -8.09
C MET A 37 -16.43 -11.57 -8.85
N GLN A 38 -15.68 -12.66 -8.96
CA GLN A 38 -16.14 -13.94 -9.51
C GLN A 38 -16.27 -14.97 -8.39
N VAL A 39 -17.51 -15.29 -8.02
CA VAL A 39 -17.85 -16.19 -6.89
C VAL A 39 -18.56 -17.46 -7.35
N THR A 40 -18.58 -18.49 -6.52
CA THR A 40 -19.33 -19.75 -6.71
C THR A 40 -20.45 -19.94 -5.68
N GLY A 41 -20.76 -18.92 -4.89
CA GLY A 41 -21.77 -19.01 -3.82
C GLY A 41 -21.20 -19.28 -2.43
N GLY A 42 -19.86 -19.24 -2.26
CA GLY A 42 -19.19 -19.41 -0.98
C GLY A 42 -19.08 -18.13 -0.15
N GLU A 43 -18.42 -18.23 1.00
CA GLU A 43 -18.16 -17.09 1.89
C GLU A 43 -17.03 -16.23 1.32
N VAL A 44 -17.21 -14.91 1.26
CA VAL A 44 -16.18 -13.99 0.76
C VAL A 44 -15.53 -13.22 1.89
N TYR A 45 -14.21 -13.09 1.84
CA TYR A 45 -13.39 -12.32 2.75
C TYR A 45 -12.65 -11.24 1.96
N ALA A 46 -12.65 -10.02 2.47
CA ALA A 46 -11.98 -8.88 1.84
C ALA A 46 -10.71 -8.54 2.61
N ILE A 47 -9.61 -8.25 1.92
CA ILE A 47 -8.32 -7.91 2.50
C ILE A 47 -7.82 -6.64 1.82
N ALA A 48 -7.71 -5.55 2.57
CA ALA A 48 -7.09 -4.32 2.11
C ALA A 48 -5.61 -4.31 2.52
N VAL A 49 -4.71 -4.15 1.55
CA VAL A 49 -3.27 -3.97 1.76
C VAL A 49 -2.83 -2.60 1.27
N ASP A 50 -1.78 -2.08 1.89
CA ASP A 50 -1.11 -0.85 1.47
C ASP A 50 0.14 -1.21 0.66
N ASP A 51 0.58 -0.30 -0.22
CA ASP A 51 1.84 -0.47 -0.96
C ASP A 51 3.00 -0.48 0.03
N PHE A 52 3.71 -1.61 0.15
CA PHE A 52 4.84 -1.72 1.05
C PHE A 52 6.13 -1.11 0.47
N GLY A 53 6.11 -0.71 -0.81
CA GLY A 53 7.21 -0.05 -1.48
C GLY A 53 8.43 -0.93 -1.74
N ILE A 54 9.37 -0.35 -2.48
CA ILE A 54 10.66 -0.94 -2.84
C ILE A 54 11.58 -0.82 -1.62
N LEU A 55 12.23 -1.92 -1.23
CA LEU A 55 13.28 -1.86 -0.20
C LEU A 55 14.39 -0.90 -0.65
N TYR A 56 14.87 -0.04 0.25
CA TYR A 56 16.05 0.78 0.01
C TYR A 56 17.18 -0.04 -0.62
N GLN A 57 17.72 0.48 -1.72
CA GLN A 57 18.87 -0.07 -2.42
C GLN A 57 19.82 1.07 -2.75
N ALA A 58 21.11 0.85 -2.50
CA ALA A 58 22.17 1.79 -2.79
C ALA A 58 22.15 2.19 -4.27
N GLY A 59 22.06 3.50 -4.55
CA GLY A 59 22.08 4.01 -5.93
C GLY A 59 20.85 3.70 -6.77
N LEU A 60 19.72 3.28 -6.16
CA LEU A 60 18.45 3.06 -6.86
C LEU A 60 17.96 4.34 -7.54
N ASP A 61 17.66 4.26 -8.83
CA ASP A 61 16.97 5.30 -9.58
C ASP A 61 15.47 5.28 -9.22
N LEU A 62 14.93 6.47 -8.92
CA LEU A 62 13.54 6.68 -8.56
C LEU A 62 12.82 7.59 -9.54
N GLU A 63 11.59 7.19 -9.86
CA GLU A 63 10.61 7.97 -10.61
C GLU A 63 9.54 8.52 -9.66
N VAL A 64 8.85 9.59 -10.09
CA VAL A 64 7.77 10.19 -9.30
C VAL A 64 6.67 9.16 -9.04
N GLY A 65 6.19 9.11 -7.80
CA GLY A 65 5.15 8.19 -7.34
C GLY A 65 5.67 6.85 -6.85
N GLN A 66 6.94 6.49 -7.09
CA GLN A 66 7.51 5.29 -6.50
C GLN A 66 7.67 5.44 -4.99
N THR A 67 7.33 4.38 -4.27
CA THR A 67 7.43 4.30 -2.82
C THR A 67 8.67 3.49 -2.42
N VAL A 68 9.46 4.02 -1.49
CA VAL A 68 10.62 3.33 -0.90
C VAL A 68 10.35 3.06 0.57
N ARG A 69 10.79 1.89 1.05
CA ARG A 69 10.81 1.53 2.46
C ARG A 69 12.24 1.41 3.01
N PRO A 70 12.47 1.86 4.25
CA PRO A 70 13.72 1.60 4.97
C PRO A 70 14.03 0.11 5.13
N THR A 71 15.31 -0.23 5.29
CA THR A 71 15.74 -1.56 5.74
C THR A 71 15.24 -1.84 7.15
N HIS A 72 15.40 -0.87 8.05
CA HIS A 72 14.85 -0.91 9.41
C HIS A 72 13.50 -0.20 9.44
N PHE A 73 12.44 -0.96 9.18
CA PHE A 73 11.10 -0.41 9.05
C PHE A 73 10.49 0.02 10.39
N GLN A 74 10.00 1.27 10.45
CA GLN A 74 9.39 1.88 11.65
C GLN A 74 7.98 2.44 11.39
N GLY A 75 7.28 1.94 10.36
CA GLY A 75 5.92 2.39 10.02
C GLY A 75 5.82 3.55 9.04
N TRP A 76 6.95 3.97 8.46
CA TRP A 76 7.04 5.05 7.48
C TRP A 76 7.61 4.56 6.15
N LEU A 77 7.00 5.05 5.09
CA LEU A 77 7.39 4.89 3.70
C LEU A 77 7.71 6.26 3.10
N TYR A 78 8.36 6.28 1.94
CA TYR A 78 8.86 7.50 1.33
C TYR A 78 8.49 7.53 -0.14
N VAL A 79 7.55 8.39 -0.49
CA VAL A 79 7.06 8.55 -1.87
C VAL A 79 7.94 9.57 -2.58
N CYS A 80 8.43 9.21 -3.76
CA CYS A 80 9.20 10.08 -4.61
C CYS A 80 8.32 11.18 -5.21
N THR A 81 8.66 12.44 -4.92
CA THR A 81 7.98 13.62 -5.46
C THR A 81 8.76 14.29 -6.58
N GLU A 82 10.08 14.11 -6.60
CA GLU A 82 10.96 14.52 -7.71
C GLU A 82 11.96 13.40 -8.00
N PRO A 83 12.13 13.02 -9.28
CA PRO A 83 12.94 11.86 -9.65
C PRO A 83 14.42 12.09 -9.35
N GLY A 84 15.17 11.02 -9.16
CA GLY A 84 16.59 11.07 -8.87
C GLY A 84 17.13 9.73 -8.40
N LYS A 85 18.29 9.74 -7.76
CA LYS A 85 19.01 8.55 -7.31
C LYS A 85 19.17 8.57 -5.80
N LEU A 86 18.86 7.45 -5.16
CA LEU A 86 19.15 7.24 -3.75
C LEU A 86 20.66 7.23 -3.47
N PRO A 87 21.10 7.67 -2.27
CA PRO A 87 22.50 7.62 -1.90
C PRO A 87 23.02 6.18 -1.84
N THR A 88 24.35 6.02 -1.84
CA THR A 88 25.01 4.72 -1.67
C THR A 88 24.88 4.16 -0.26
N ASP A 89 24.85 5.03 0.74
CA ASP A 89 24.63 4.68 2.14
C ASP A 89 23.19 5.03 2.54
N GLU A 90 22.55 4.14 3.30
CA GLU A 90 21.17 4.34 3.72
C GLU A 90 21.06 5.58 4.62
N PRO A 91 20.20 6.56 4.29
CA PRO A 91 20.08 7.78 5.07
C PRO A 91 19.33 7.52 6.39
N GLU A 92 19.40 8.49 7.29
CA GLU A 92 18.46 8.53 8.41
C GLU A 92 17.06 8.92 7.89
N TRP A 93 16.10 8.06 8.16
CA TRP A 93 14.71 8.19 7.75
C TRP A 93 13.90 8.99 8.78
N TRP A 94 12.94 9.82 8.34
CA TRP A 94 12.17 10.71 9.20
C TRP A 94 10.66 10.45 9.18
N PRO A 95 9.97 10.58 10.33
CA PRO A 95 8.51 10.48 10.37
C PRO A 95 7.81 11.66 9.68
N GLU A 96 6.56 11.46 9.25
CA GLU A 96 5.65 12.56 8.89
C GLU A 96 5.37 13.42 10.14
N ILE A 97 5.87 14.66 10.14
CA ILE A 97 5.65 15.66 11.21
C ILE A 97 5.23 16.98 10.58
N GLY A 98 4.22 17.63 11.16
CA GLY A 98 3.75 18.96 10.73
C GLY A 98 3.28 18.95 9.28
N ASP A 99 3.74 19.92 8.50
CA ASP A 99 3.40 20.06 7.08
C ASP A 99 4.04 18.98 6.19
N ASN A 100 4.99 18.20 6.73
CA ASN A 100 5.64 17.08 6.06
C ASN A 100 6.18 17.40 4.65
N PRO A 101 7.06 18.42 4.51
CA PRO A 101 7.61 18.76 3.21
C PRO A 101 8.54 17.66 2.69
N ALA A 102 8.57 17.49 1.36
CA ALA A 102 9.52 16.60 0.72
C ALA A 102 10.97 17.04 0.99
N ARG A 103 11.84 16.07 1.33
CA ARG A 103 13.26 16.30 1.62
C ARG A 103 14.14 15.61 0.59
N SER A 104 15.32 16.16 0.35
CA SER A 104 16.31 15.56 -0.55
C SER A 104 16.91 14.31 0.08
N VAL A 105 17.01 13.25 -0.72
CA VAL A 105 17.69 11.99 -0.38
C VAL A 105 18.50 11.57 -1.59
N GLY A 106 19.82 11.72 -1.51
CA GLY A 106 20.67 11.66 -2.70
C GLY A 106 20.30 12.81 -3.65
N THR A 107 19.92 12.49 -4.89
CA THR A 107 19.41 13.48 -5.86
C THR A 107 17.90 13.47 -6.02
N ALA A 108 17.19 12.52 -5.39
CA ALA A 108 15.73 12.48 -5.39
C ALA A 108 15.12 13.35 -4.28
N ARG A 109 13.83 13.69 -4.39
CA ARG A 109 13.06 14.24 -3.26
C ARG A 109 11.96 13.28 -2.85
N LEU A 110 11.89 13.03 -1.55
CA LEU A 110 10.97 12.07 -0.96
C LEU A 110 10.09 12.75 0.09
N GLN A 111 8.84 12.33 0.19
CA GLN A 111 7.92 12.73 1.24
C GLN A 111 7.52 11.51 2.08
N ALA A 112 7.58 11.64 3.40
CA ALA A 112 7.20 10.56 4.29
C ALA A 112 5.69 10.29 4.21
N THR A 113 5.28 9.03 4.20
CA THR A 113 3.88 8.61 4.30
C THR A 113 3.76 7.47 5.29
N ARG A 114 2.66 7.42 6.03
CA ARG A 114 2.42 6.36 6.99
C ARG A 114 2.03 5.08 6.27
N TYR A 115 2.69 3.98 6.59
CA TYR A 115 2.23 2.65 6.18
C TYR A 115 1.05 2.22 7.05
N TYR A 116 0.03 1.65 6.41
CA TYR A 116 -1.09 1.03 7.09
C TYR A 116 -0.98 -0.49 7.03
N GLN A 117 -1.07 -1.12 8.19
CA GLN A 117 -1.17 -2.58 8.29
C GLN A 117 -2.35 -3.11 7.47
N PRO A 118 -2.24 -4.31 6.89
CA PRO A 118 -3.37 -4.96 6.23
C PRO A 118 -4.58 -5.07 7.14
N ILE A 119 -5.77 -4.85 6.58
CA ILE A 119 -7.05 -5.00 7.27
C ILE A 119 -7.86 -6.07 6.54
N ALA A 120 -8.33 -7.07 7.27
CA ALA A 120 -9.21 -8.09 6.73
C ALA A 120 -10.62 -7.98 7.32
N HIS A 121 -11.62 -8.25 6.49
CA HIS A 121 -13.03 -8.33 6.83
C HIS A 121 -13.60 -9.63 6.29
N GLY A 122 -14.56 -10.22 7.01
CA GLY A 122 -15.36 -11.31 6.46
C GLY A 122 -16.07 -12.16 7.51
N PRO A 123 -17.09 -12.94 7.10
CA PRO A 123 -17.67 -12.96 5.75
C PRO A 123 -18.35 -11.63 5.38
N ILE A 124 -18.18 -11.18 4.14
CA ILE A 124 -18.87 -9.98 3.60
C ILE A 124 -20.07 -10.39 2.75
N HIS A 125 -21.08 -9.52 2.70
CA HIS A 125 -22.22 -9.68 1.80
C HIS A 125 -21.85 -9.20 0.38
N TYR A 126 -22.39 -9.87 -0.63
CA TYR A 126 -22.28 -9.49 -2.04
C TYR A 126 -23.62 -9.73 -2.75
N GLU A 127 -23.82 -9.03 -3.86
CA GLU A 127 -24.98 -9.20 -4.74
C GLU A 127 -24.53 -9.82 -6.06
N LEU A 128 -25.38 -10.67 -6.65
CA LEU A 128 -25.13 -11.24 -7.97
C LEU A 128 -25.74 -10.31 -9.02
N ILE A 129 -24.94 -9.97 -10.03
CA ILE A 129 -25.35 -9.14 -11.18
C ILE A 129 -25.69 -10.05 -12.36
#